data_AF-K5WJU5-F1
#
_entry.id   AF-K5WJU5-F1
#
_cell.length_a   1.000
_cell.length_b   1.000
_cell.length_c   1.000
_cell.angle_alpha   90.00
_cell.angle_beta   90.00
_cell.angle_gamma   90.00
#
_symmetry.space_group_name_H-M   'P 1'
#
loop_
_entity.id
_entity.type
_entity.pdbx_description
1 polymer ?
#
loop_
_entity_poly.entity_id
_entity_poly.type
_entity_poly.pdbx_seq_one_letter_code
_entity_poly.pdbx_strand_id
1 'polypeptide(L)' 'MFTAFINPGDEVIMFEPFFDQYLPSVVFHGGKCVYVPLHPDLSKPKLTSDDWKINFEELRYVH' A
#
# COMPACT_ATOMS: atom_id res chain seq x y z
N MET A 1 16.02 -1.08 -0.42
CA MET A 1 16.67 -2.34 -0.87
C MET A 1 15.66 -3.46 -0.69
N PHE A 2 14.88 -3.79 -1.73
CA PHE A 2 13.91 -4.90 -1.68
C PHE A 2 14.54 -6.25 -2.07
N THR A 3 15.63 -6.20 -2.85
CA THR A 3 16.47 -7.32 -3.31
C THR A 3 16.75 -8.40 -2.28
N ALA A 4 16.96 -8.03 -1.02
CA ALA A 4 17.36 -8.98 0.01
C ALA A 4 16.18 -9.75 0.63
N PHE A 5 14.94 -9.35 0.34
CA PHE A 5 13.77 -9.79 1.11
C PHE A 5 12.61 -10.33 0.27
N ILE A 6 12.55 -10.03 -1.03
CA ILE A 6 11.47 -10.49 -1.91
C ILE A 6 11.92 -11.72 -2.68
N ASN A 7 11.19 -12.82 -2.53
CA ASN A 7 11.25 -13.96 -3.42
C ASN A 7 10.13 -13.90 -4.47
N PRO A 8 10.28 -14.58 -5.61
CA PRO A 8 9.21 -14.68 -6.60
C PRO A 8 7.93 -15.25 -6.00
N GLY A 9 6.82 -14.53 -6.17
CA GLY A 9 5.51 -14.89 -5.64
C GLY A 9 5.18 -14.30 -4.27
N ASP A 10 6.15 -13.72 -3.56
CA ASP A 10 5.90 -13.02 -2.29
C ASP A 10 5.00 -11.80 -2.54
N GLU A 11 4.15 -11.51 -1.56
CA GLU A 11 3.23 -10.38 -1.62
C GLU A 11 3.74 -9.19 -0.80
N VAL A 12 3.58 -8.00 -1.37
CA VAL A 12 3.98 -6.73 -0.76
C VAL A 12 2.78 -5.79 -0.73
N ILE A 13 2.41 -5.37 0.47
CA ILE A 13 1.30 -4.43 0.69
C ILE A 13 1.72 -3.02 0.30
N MET A 14 0.91 -2.36 -0.53
CA MET A 14 1.13 -1.03 -1.09
C MET A 14 0.02 -0.08 -0.65
N PHE A 15 0.33 0.88 0.21
CA PHE A 15 -0.67 1.86 0.67
C PHE A 15 -0.83 3.00 -0.35
N GLU A 16 -2.04 3.19 -0.90
CA GLU A 16 -2.29 4.22 -1.90
C GLU A 16 -2.70 5.56 -1.26
N PRO A 17 -2.18 6.70 -1.75
CA PRO A 17 -1.19 6.82 -2.82
C PRO A 17 0.23 6.47 -2.36
N PHE A 18 0.94 5.65 -3.14
CA PHE A 18 2.33 5.27 -2.88
C PHE A 18 3.31 6.02 -3.78
N PHE A 19 4.58 6.00 -3.40
CA PHE A 19 5.66 6.50 -4.24
C PHE A 19 5.92 5.55 -5.42
N ASP A 20 5.88 6.08 -6.64
CA ASP A 20 5.90 5.32 -7.90
C ASP A 20 7.06 4.33 -8.02
N GLN A 21 8.24 4.64 -7.48
CA GLN A 21 9.41 3.75 -7.50
C GLN A 21 9.23 2.44 -6.73
N TYR A 22 8.23 2.33 -5.84
CA TYR A 22 7.98 1.09 -5.10
C TYR A 22 7.47 -0.03 -6.02
N LEU A 23 6.59 0.29 -6.97
CA LEU A 23 6.02 -0.68 -7.90
C LEU A 23 7.10 -1.44 -8.71
N PRO A 24 7.99 -0.76 -9.48
CA PRO A 24 9.02 -1.46 -10.22
C PRO A 24 10.00 -2.19 -9.29
N SER A 25 10.22 -1.68 -8.08
CA SER A 25 11.11 -2.34 -7.12
C SER A 25 10.57 -3.68 -6.63
N VAL A 26 9.25 -3.83 -6.46
CA VAL A 26 8.61 -5.11 -6.06
C VAL A 26 8.54 -6.06 -7.26
N VAL A 27 8.00 -5.59 -8.38
CA VAL A 27 7.76 -6.41 -9.58
C VAL A 27 9.07 -6.93 -10.18
N PHE A 28 10.14 -6.13 -10.18
CA PHE A 28 11.45 -6.55 -10.68
C PHE A 28 12.03 -7.77 -9.92
N HIS A 29 11.70 -7.91 -8.63
CA HIS A 29 12.13 -9.07 -7.82
C HIS A 29 11.12 -10.22 -7.85
N GLY A 30 10.10 -10.17 -8.72
CA GLY A 30 9.08 -11.20 -8.86
C GLY A 30 8.01 -11.17 -7.76
N GLY A 31 7.98 -10.13 -6.93
CA GLY A 31 6.92 -9.93 -5.94
C GLY A 31 5.62 -9.46 -6.58
N LYS A 32 4.50 -9.68 -5.88
CA LYS A 32 3.17 -9.22 -6.25
C LYS A 32 2.76 -8.06 -5.34
N CYS A 33 2.32 -6.96 -5.94
CA CYS A 33 1.78 -5.85 -5.19
C CYS A 33 0.33 -6.13 -4.78
N VAL A 34 0.02 -5.91 -3.50
CA VAL A 34 -1.32 -5.97 -2.92
C VAL A 34 -1.70 -4.56 -2.49
N TYR A 35 -2.71 -3.95 -3.09
CA TYR A 35 -3.01 -2.53 -2.92
C TYR A 35 -4.03 -2.30 -1.81
N VAL A 36 -3.76 -1.31 -0.95
CA VAL A 36 -4.63 -0.93 0.17
C VAL A 36 -4.77 0.60 0.18
N PRO A 37 -5.91 1.16 -0.25
CA PRO A 37 -6.08 2.61 -0.31
C PRO A 37 -6.25 3.23 1.08
N LEU A 38 -5.70 4.44 1.24
CA LEU A 38 -6.04 5.32 2.35
C LEU A 38 -7.40 5.96 2.11
N HIS A 39 -8.23 6.00 3.16
CA HIS A 39 -9.57 6.57 3.09
C HIS A 39 -9.61 7.93 3.79
N PRO A 40 -10.01 9.02 3.10
CA PRO A 40 -10.17 10.32 3.74
C PRO A 40 -11.49 10.38 4.54
N ASP A 41 -11.44 11.00 5.71
CA ASP A 41 -12.65 11.37 6.47
C ASP A 41 -13.31 12.61 5.85
N LEU A 42 -14.32 12.38 5.00
CA LEU A 42 -15.06 13.43 4.29
C LEU A 42 -16.05 14.21 5.17
N SER A 43 -16.15 13.91 6.46
CA SER A 43 -17.05 14.63 7.38
C SER A 43 -16.59 16.07 7.67
N LYS A 44 -15.33 16.38 7.40
CA LYS A 44 -14.71 17.68 7.71
C LYS A 44 -14.72 18.63 6.51
N PRO A 45 -14.94 19.95 6.71
CA PRO A 45 -14.95 20.93 5.62
C PRO A 45 -13.58 21.21 5.01
N LYS A 46 -12.49 20.88 5.71
CA LYS A 46 -11.12 20.99 5.22
C LYS A 46 -10.35 19.73 5.61
N LEU A 47 -9.84 19.02 4.61
CA LEU A 47 -9.01 17.85 4.80
C LEU A 47 -7.57 18.24 5.11
N THR A 48 -6.97 17.49 6.02
CA THR A 48 -5.56 17.50 6.39
C THR A 48 -4.99 16.09 6.18
N SER A 49 -3.67 15.94 6.24
CA SER A 49 -3.04 14.62 6.10
C SER A 49 -3.46 13.64 7.20
N ASP A 50 -3.85 14.13 8.38
CA ASP A 50 -4.34 13.28 9.47
C ASP A 50 -5.68 12.62 9.14
N ASP A 51 -6.45 13.18 8.21
CA ASP A 51 -7.79 12.66 7.86
C ASP A 51 -7.75 11.43 6.96
N TRP A 52 -6.57 11.08 6.41
CA TRP A 52 -6.37 9.91 5.57
C TRP A 52 -5.98 8.71 6.43
N LYS A 53 -6.85 7.70 6.51
CA LYS A 53 -6.69 6.58 7.44
C LYS A 53 -6.66 5.21 6.77
N ILE A 54 -5.86 4.37 7.44
CA ILE A 54 -5.91 2.91 7.61
C ILE A 54 -7.28 2.26 7.79
N ASN A 55 -7.90 1.61 6.79
CA ASN A 55 -8.94 0.62 7.12
C ASN A 55 -8.30 -0.72 7.52
N PHE A 56 -8.22 -0.99 8.82
CA PHE A 56 -7.60 -2.22 9.34
C PHE A 56 -8.43 -3.48 9.12
N GLU A 57 -9.73 -3.37 8.88
CA GLU A 57 -10.54 -4.53 8.51
C GLU A 57 -10.22 -4.94 7.08
N GLU A 58 -10.24 -3.99 6.15
CA GLU A 58 -9.82 -4.20 4.75
C GLU A 58 -8.42 -4.81 4.69
N LEU A 59 -7.47 -4.25 5.44
CA LEU A 59 -6.09 -4.74 5.53
C LEU A 59 -5.98 -6.20 6.02
N ARG A 60 -6.92 -6.69 6.85
CA ARG A 60 -6.90 -8.09 7.33
C ARG A 60 -7.47 -9.07 6.32
N TYR A 61 -8.29 -8.61 5.37
CA TYR A 61 -8.96 -9.44 4.38
C TYR A 61 -8.24 -9.47 3.03
N VAL A 62 -7.18 -8.69 2.86
CA VAL A 62 -6.30 -8.82 1.70
C VAL A 62 -5.50 -10.12 1.85
N HIS A 63 -5.69 -11.04 0.90
CA HIS A 63 -5.15 -12.39 0.88
C HIS A 63 -4.03 -12.53 -0.14
#